data_AF-A0A6M3ZPH6-F1
#
_entry.id   AF-A0A6M3ZPH6-F1
#
_cell.length_a   1.000
_cell.length_b   1.000
_cell.length_c   1.000
_cell.angle_alpha   90.00
_cell.angle_beta   90.00
_cell.angle_gamma   90.00
#
_symmetry.space_group_name_H-M   'P 1'
#
loop_
_entity.id
_entity.type
_entity.pdbx_description
1 polymer ?
#
loop_
_entity_poly.entity_id
_entity_poly.type
_entity_poly.pdbx_seq_one_letter_code
_entity_poly.pdbx_strand_id
1 'polypeptide(L)'
;MSDFSDRLKEERKRLGLNQEEFAALGGVKKGAQFNYENGSRAPDTDYLFSIALAGVDLVYLMTGEPSASTMSDDENELLAGYRKLDLRAKARVLGVVEGASDADTSPSAPKNRSNITIHGGVGQQIHGETFKKVVGPQMGKAPSKKK
;
A
#
# COMPACT_ATOMS: atom_id res chain seq x y z
N MET A 1 -10.77 2.59 14.05
CA MET A 1 -10.16 2.02 15.26
C MET A 1 -10.61 0.57 15.32
N SER A 2 -9.70 -0.39 15.21
CA SER A 2 -10.04 -1.80 15.46
C SER A 2 -10.38 -1.98 16.94
N ASP A 3 -11.36 -2.80 17.25
CA ASP A 3 -11.67 -3.15 18.65
C ASP A 3 -10.79 -4.33 19.09
N PHE A 4 -10.69 -4.57 20.40
CA PHE A 4 -9.94 -5.70 20.96
C PHE A 4 -10.31 -7.04 20.28
N SER A 5 -11.62 -7.23 20.03
CA SER A 5 -12.19 -8.42 19.40
C SER A 5 -11.66 -8.65 17.98
N ASP A 6 -11.50 -7.56 17.21
CA ASP A 6 -10.95 -7.63 15.85
C ASP A 6 -9.47 -8.02 15.88
N ARG A 7 -8.69 -7.40 16.77
CA ARG A 7 -7.26 -7.71 16.92
C ARG A 7 -7.03 -9.14 17.41
N LEU A 8 -7.90 -9.66 18.26
CA LEU A 8 -7.84 -11.06 18.69
C LEU A 8 -8.03 -12.02 17.51
N LYS A 9 -8.94 -11.68 16.59
CA LYS A 9 -9.17 -12.44 15.36
C LYS A 9 -8.01 -12.32 14.37
N GLU A 10 -7.39 -11.14 14.29
CA GLU A 10 -6.19 -10.91 13.48
C GLU A 10 -5.01 -11.74 13.98
N GLU A 11 -4.73 -11.74 15.28
CA GLU A 11 -3.67 -12.55 15.88
C GLU A 11 -3.89 -14.05 15.67
N ARG A 12 -5.13 -14.53 15.85
CA ARG A 12 -5.45 -15.93 15.52
C ARG A 12 -5.11 -16.26 14.06
N LYS A 13 -5.50 -15.38 13.13
CA LYS A 13 -5.23 -15.57 11.70
C LYS A 13 -3.74 -15.49 11.39
N ARG A 14 -2.98 -14.61 12.05
CA ARG A 14 -1.52 -14.51 11.92
C ARG A 14 -0.83 -15.82 12.29
N LEU A 15 -1.33 -16.51 13.32
CA LEU A 15 -0.86 -17.84 13.73
C LEU A 15 -1.36 -18.97 12.81
N GLY A 16 -2.20 -18.69 11.81
CA GLY A 16 -2.74 -19.68 10.89
C GLY A 16 -3.78 -20.63 11.51
N LEU A 17 -4.34 -20.28 12.67
CA LEU A 17 -5.21 -21.16 13.44
C LEU A 17 -6.69 -20.92 13.15
N ASN A 18 -7.48 -21.99 13.18
CA ASN A 18 -8.93 -21.89 13.21
C ASN A 18 -9.45 -21.57 14.63
N GLN A 19 -10.73 -21.23 14.76
CA GLN A 19 -11.31 -20.82 16.06
C GLN A 19 -11.29 -21.91 17.14
N GLU A 20 -11.33 -23.18 16.75
CA GLU A 20 -11.31 -24.31 17.68
C GLU A 20 -9.90 -24.57 18.21
N GLU A 21 -8.90 -24.55 17.32
CA GLU A 21 -7.49 -24.67 17.67
C GLU A 21 -7.05 -23.52 18.59
N PHE A 22 -7.45 -22.30 18.27
CA PHE A 22 -7.11 -21.13 19.08
C PHE A 22 -7.84 -21.12 20.44
N ALA A 23 -9.10 -21.56 20.48
CA ALA A 23 -9.82 -21.76 21.73
C ALA A 23 -9.11 -22.76 22.65
N ALA A 24 -8.57 -23.84 22.08
CA ALA A 24 -7.84 -24.86 22.83
C ALA A 24 -6.57 -24.30 23.49
N LEU A 25 -5.87 -23.36 22.85
CA LEU A 25 -4.71 -22.67 23.45
C LEU A 25 -5.10 -21.91 24.71
N GLY A 26 -6.28 -21.30 24.72
CA GLY A 26 -6.83 -20.60 25.87
C GLY A 26 -7.57 -21.47 26.89
N GLY A 27 -7.60 -22.80 26.70
CA GLY A 27 -8.33 -23.73 27.58
C GLY A 27 -9.86 -23.58 27.52
N VAL A 28 -10.40 -22.97 26.47
CA VAL A 28 -11.84 -22.70 26.31
C VAL A 28 -12.44 -23.45 25.13
N LYS A 29 -13.76 -23.46 25.03
CA LYS A 29 -14.50 -24.02 23.88
C LYS A 29 -14.56 -23.02 22.74
N LYS A 30 -14.68 -23.51 21.50
CA LYS A 30 -14.90 -22.70 20.29
C LYS A 30 -15.98 -21.63 20.43
N GLY A 31 -17.08 -21.93 21.13
CA GLY A 31 -18.16 -20.96 21.38
C GLY A 31 -17.73 -19.76 22.23
N ALA A 32 -16.84 -19.96 23.22
CA ALA A 32 -16.26 -18.86 23.98
C ALA A 32 -15.36 -18.00 23.08
N GLN A 33 -14.54 -18.64 22.24
CA GLN A 33 -13.69 -17.93 21.28
C GLN A 33 -14.50 -17.08 20.29
N PHE A 34 -15.60 -17.62 19.77
CA PHE A 34 -16.51 -16.87 18.92
C PHE A 34 -17.06 -15.62 19.64
N ASN A 35 -17.43 -15.76 20.91
CA ASN A 35 -17.94 -14.64 21.71
C ASN A 35 -16.87 -13.59 22.04
N TYR A 36 -15.60 -13.99 22.12
CA TYR A 36 -14.49 -13.05 22.26
C TYR A 36 -14.23 -12.30 20.95
N GLU A 37 -14.21 -13.00 19.81
CA GLU A 37 -13.96 -12.39 18.49
C GLU A 37 -15.12 -11.54 17.97
N ASN A 38 -16.33 -11.67 18.52
CA ASN A 38 -17.48 -10.83 18.16
C ASN A 38 -17.76 -9.72 19.19
N GLY A 39 -16.96 -9.62 20.26
CA GLY A 39 -17.09 -8.61 21.31
C GLY A 39 -18.26 -8.78 22.27
N SER A 40 -19.01 -9.88 22.20
CA SER A 40 -20.12 -10.14 23.14
C SER A 40 -19.65 -10.51 24.55
N ARG A 41 -18.39 -10.94 24.69
CA ARG A 41 -17.78 -11.26 25.98
C ARG A 41 -16.29 -10.90 25.96
N ALA A 42 -15.76 -10.46 27.09
CA ALA A 42 -14.32 -10.30 27.27
C ALA A 42 -13.67 -11.61 27.76
N PRO A 43 -12.46 -11.96 27.28
CA PRO A 43 -11.67 -13.04 27.86
C PRO A 43 -11.18 -12.67 29.27
N ASP A 44 -10.88 -13.68 30.09
CA ASP A 44 -10.26 -13.49 31.38
C ASP A 44 -8.72 -13.49 31.27
N THR A 45 -8.05 -13.19 32.38
CA THR A 45 -6.59 -13.09 32.42
C THR A 45 -5.90 -14.44 32.20
N ASP A 46 -6.51 -15.55 32.63
CA ASP A 46 -5.95 -16.90 32.46
C ASP A 46 -5.94 -17.32 30.98
N TYR A 47 -7.03 -17.01 30.26
CA TYR A 47 -7.10 -17.14 28.81
C TYR A 47 -5.99 -16.32 28.13
N LEU A 48 -5.85 -15.03 28.50
CA LEU A 48 -4.84 -14.13 27.91
C LEU A 48 -3.41 -14.62 28.17
N PHE A 49 -3.12 -15.12 29.37
CA PHE A 49 -1.82 -15.69 29.71
C PHE A 49 -1.50 -16.91 28.84
N SER A 50 -2.49 -17.80 28.66
CA SER A 50 -2.32 -19.04 27.90
C SER A 50 -2.05 -18.77 26.42
N ILE A 51 -2.77 -17.84 25.80
CA ILE A 51 -2.52 -17.49 24.38
C ILE A 51 -1.22 -16.72 24.19
N ALA A 52 -0.75 -15.95 25.18
CA ALA A 52 0.53 -15.27 25.11
C ALA A 52 1.71 -16.25 25.05
N LEU A 53 1.64 -17.35 25.81
CA LEU A 53 2.61 -18.45 25.73
C LEU A 53 2.58 -19.14 24.36
N ALA A 54 1.43 -19.10 23.67
CA ALA A 54 1.30 -19.61 22.31
C ALA A 54 1.75 -18.60 21.23
N GLY A 55 2.35 -17.47 21.61
CA GLY A 55 2.95 -16.50 20.71
C GLY A 55 2.01 -15.40 20.22
N VAL A 56 0.87 -15.18 20.90
CA VAL A 56 0.01 -14.03 20.66
C VAL A 56 0.63 -12.75 21.24
N ASP A 57 0.55 -11.67 20.47
CA ASP A 57 1.02 -10.35 20.88
C ASP A 57 -0.01 -9.61 21.75
N LEU A 58 0.11 -9.73 23.06
CA LEU A 58 -0.77 -9.02 24.00
C LEU A 58 -0.66 -7.50 23.92
N VAL A 59 0.51 -6.96 23.52
CA VAL A 59 0.68 -5.50 23.37
C VAL A 59 -0.15 -5.02 22.20
N TYR A 60 -0.09 -5.74 21.07
CA TYR A 60 -0.93 -5.46 19.91
C TYR A 60 -2.42 -5.57 20.25
N LEU A 61 -2.85 -6.63 20.94
CA LEU A 61 -4.26 -6.78 21.33
C LEU A 61 -4.78 -5.57 22.12
N MET A 62 -3.97 -5.05 23.05
CA MET A 62 -4.38 -3.96 23.93
C MET A 62 -4.26 -2.58 23.26
N THR A 63 -3.19 -2.35 22.50
CA THR A 63 -2.80 -1.01 22.04
C THR A 63 -3.07 -0.77 20.55
N GLY A 64 -3.17 -1.84 19.76
CA GLY A 64 -3.18 -1.78 18.30
C GLY A 64 -1.80 -1.59 17.67
N GLU A 65 -0.74 -1.46 18.48
CA GLU A 65 0.63 -1.30 18.02
C GLU A 65 1.38 -2.64 18.17
N PRO A 66 1.96 -3.20 17.09
CA PRO A 66 2.71 -4.45 17.16
C PRO A 66 3.89 -4.36 18.13
N SER A 67 4.13 -5.42 18.90
CA SER A 67 5.34 -5.53 19.72
C SER A 67 6.57 -5.79 18.86
N ALA A 68 7.73 -5.34 19.33
CA ALA A 68 8.99 -5.60 18.64
C ALA A 68 9.31 -7.10 18.49
N SER A 69 8.69 -7.97 19.29
CA SER A 69 8.89 -9.43 19.23
C SER A 69 8.11 -10.14 18.12
N THR A 70 7.10 -9.50 17.53
CA THR A 70 6.30 -10.07 16.43
C THR A 70 6.63 -9.49 15.07
N MET A 71 7.54 -8.50 15.03
CA MET A 71 8.10 -7.97 13.80
C MET A 71 8.91 -9.04 13.07
N SER A 72 8.82 -9.07 11.75
CA SER A 72 9.65 -9.94 10.91
C SER A 72 11.13 -9.55 11.00
N ASP A 73 12.03 -10.43 10.55
CA ASP A 73 13.47 -10.20 10.63
C ASP A 73 13.90 -8.93 9.87
N ASP A 74 13.28 -8.64 8.72
CA ASP A 74 13.52 -7.43 7.94
C ASP A 74 12.98 -6.17 8.62
N GLU A 75 11.80 -6.23 9.25
CA GLU A 75 11.26 -5.14 10.07
C GLU A 75 12.17 -4.83 11.27
N ASN A 76 12.67 -5.87 11.94
CA ASN A 76 13.62 -5.75 13.04
C ASN A 76 14.96 -5.16 12.60
N GLU A 77 15.49 -5.61 11.45
CA GLU A 77 16.72 -5.07 10.87
C GLU A 77 16.56 -3.59 10.50
N LEU A 78 15.44 -3.24 9.87
CA LEU A 78 15.10 -1.85 9.52
C LEU A 78 15.02 -0.97 10.76
N LEU A 79 14.32 -1.41 11.81
CA LEU A 79 14.20 -0.67 13.07
C LEU A 79 15.55 -0.51 13.78
N ALA A 80 16.36 -1.57 13.83
CA ALA A 80 17.69 -1.55 14.44
C ALA A 80 18.64 -0.60 13.70
N GLY A 81 18.59 -0.59 12.36
CA GLY A 81 19.31 0.35 11.52
C GLY A 81 18.83 1.78 11.72
N TYR A 82 17.51 2.00 11.62
CA TYR A 82 16.87 3.31 11.75
C TYR A 82 17.19 3.98 13.08
N ARG A 83 17.18 3.25 14.21
CA ARG A 83 17.48 3.81 15.53
C ARG A 83 18.89 4.39 15.63
N LYS A 84 19.87 3.83 14.90
CA LYS A 84 21.27 4.29 14.87
C LYS A 84 21.50 5.53 13.99
N LEU A 85 20.52 5.93 13.18
CA LEU A 85 20.64 7.05 12.24
C LEU A 85 20.51 8.41 12.92
N ASP A 86 21.17 9.41 12.32
CA ASP A 86 20.96 10.81 12.64
C ASP A 86 19.60 11.32 12.13
N LEU A 87 19.20 12.51 12.59
CA LEU A 87 17.87 13.07 12.31
C LEU A 87 17.61 13.25 10.81
N ARG A 88 18.64 13.64 10.05
CA ARG A 88 18.55 13.84 8.60
C ARG A 88 18.41 12.52 7.85
N ALA A 89 19.11 11.47 8.28
CA ALA A 89 19.01 10.15 7.68
C ALA A 89 17.68 9.48 8.01
N LYS A 90 17.16 9.64 9.24
CA LYS A 90 15.80 9.20 9.61
C LYS A 90 14.74 9.84 8.70
N ALA A 91 14.82 11.15 8.49
CA ALA A 91 13.90 11.86 7.58
C ALA A 91 13.96 11.33 6.13
N ARG A 92 15.14 10.94 5.64
CA ARG A 92 15.27 10.32 4.31
C ARG A 92 14.60 8.95 4.25
N VAL A 93 14.80 8.11 5.26
CA VAL A 93 14.16 6.79 5.32
C VAL A 93 12.64 6.94 5.33
N LEU A 94 12.10 7.84 6.15
CA LEU A 94 10.67 8.13 6.17
C LEU A 94 10.15 8.62 4.81
N GLY A 95 10.87 9.52 4.14
CA GLY A 95 10.49 10.00 2.81
C GLY A 95 10.50 8.91 1.73
N VAL A 96 11.37 7.91 1.84
CA VAL A 96 11.36 6.73 0.93
C VAL A 96 10.11 5.89 1.16
N VAL A 97 9.75 5.63 2.43
CA VAL A 97 8.55 4.85 2.77
C VAL A 97 7.28 5.57 2.30
N GLU A 98 7.18 6.88 2.52
CA GLU A 98 6.04 7.70 2.09
C GLU A 98 5.94 7.78 0.55
N GLY A 99 7.08 7.91 -0.15
CA GLY A 99 7.10 7.90 -1.62
C GLY A 99 6.76 6.53 -2.24
N ALA A 100 6.89 5.44 -1.48
CA ALA A 100 6.59 4.09 -1.94
C ALA A 100 5.11 3.72 -1.79
N SER A 101 4.36 4.37 -0.90
CA SER A 101 2.93 4.08 -0.66
C SER A 101 1.99 4.44 -1.83
N ASP A 102 2.47 5.19 -2.83
CA ASP A 102 1.68 5.58 -4.02
C ASP A 102 1.75 4.58 -5.20
N ALA A 103 2.48 3.47 -5.04
CA ALA A 103 2.82 2.57 -6.15
C ALA A 103 1.67 1.71 -6.71
N ASP A 104 0.46 1.75 -6.11
CA ASP A 104 -0.72 1.02 -6.61
C ASP A 104 -1.76 1.90 -7.32
N THR A 105 -1.53 3.22 -7.40
CA THR A 105 -2.23 4.06 -8.38
C THR A 105 -1.44 4.08 -9.67
N SER A 106 -1.80 3.17 -10.59
CA SER A 106 -1.38 3.22 -11.99
C SER A 106 -1.34 4.67 -12.47
N PRO A 107 -0.17 5.20 -12.91
CA PRO A 107 -0.09 6.57 -13.39
C PRO A 107 -0.95 6.67 -14.63
N SER A 108 -2.14 7.26 -14.50
CA SER A 108 -2.93 7.72 -15.64
C SER A 108 -2.02 8.61 -16.46
N ALA A 109 -1.68 8.14 -17.66
CA ALA A 109 -0.80 8.83 -18.59
C ALA A 109 -1.19 10.33 -18.67
N PRO A 110 -0.20 11.26 -18.70
CA PRO A 110 -0.48 12.68 -18.70
C PRO A 110 -1.37 13.02 -19.90
N LYS A 111 -2.64 13.39 -19.61
CA LYS A 111 -3.59 13.94 -20.59
C LYS A 111 -3.14 15.36 -20.94
N ASN A 112 -2.08 15.48 -21.72
CA ASN A 112 -1.79 16.72 -22.42
C ASN A 112 -1.39 16.44 -23.87
N ARG A 113 -2.30 15.80 -24.61
CA ARG A 113 -2.30 15.89 -26.06
C ARG A 113 -3.14 17.11 -26.42
N SER A 114 -2.47 18.23 -26.69
CA SER A 114 -3.10 19.43 -27.25
C SER A 114 -3.67 19.08 -28.64
N ASN A 115 -4.97 18.77 -28.70
CA ASN A 115 -5.67 18.54 -29.96
C ASN A 115 -5.99 19.90 -30.59
N ILE A 116 -5.32 20.24 -31.69
CA ILE A 116 -5.58 21.49 -32.43
C ILE A 116 -6.59 21.16 -33.53
N THR A 117 -7.86 21.52 -33.30
CA THR A 117 -8.94 21.40 -34.28
C THR A 117 -8.98 22.67 -35.15
N ILE A 118 -8.68 22.55 -36.45
CA ILE A 118 -8.73 23.67 -37.39
C ILE A 118 -10.01 23.54 -38.23
N HIS A 119 -10.96 24.44 -38.02
CA HIS A 119 -12.22 24.49 -38.78
C HIS A 119 -12.02 25.22 -40.11
N GLY A 120 -11.59 24.48 -41.13
CA GLY A 120 -11.48 24.93 -42.51
C GLY A 120 -11.29 23.73 -43.44
N GLY A 121 -11.59 23.85 -44.73
CA GLY A 121 -11.42 22.75 -45.69
C GLY A 121 -9.95 22.35 -45.84
N VAL A 122 -9.51 21.33 -45.08
CA VAL A 122 -8.12 20.84 -45.12
C VAL A 122 -8.02 19.69 -46.12
N GLY A 123 -7.17 19.84 -47.14
CA GLY A 123 -7.01 18.86 -48.22
C GLY A 123 -6.22 17.60 -47.86
N GLN A 124 -5.44 17.60 -46.77
CA GLN A 124 -4.70 16.41 -46.29
C GLN A 124 -4.54 16.41 -44.77
N GLN A 125 -4.80 15.27 -44.14
CA GLN A 125 -4.44 14.97 -42.74
C GLN A 125 -3.16 14.14 -42.72
N ILE A 126 -2.15 14.60 -41.98
CA ILE A 126 -0.87 13.88 -41.83
C ILE A 126 -0.91 13.15 -40.47
N HIS A 127 -0.86 11.82 -40.49
CA HIS A 127 -0.64 11.01 -39.29
C HIS A 127 0.83 10.61 -39.24
N GLY A 128 1.56 11.09 -38.22
CA GLY A 128 2.95 10.71 -37.98
C GLY A 128 3.42 11.20 -36.62
N GLU A 129 4.25 10.40 -35.94
CA GLU A 129 4.93 10.82 -34.72
C GLU A 129 6.09 11.76 -35.08
N THR A 130 6.00 13.03 -34.69
CA THR A 130 6.96 14.07 -35.05
C THR A 130 8.20 14.03 -34.16
N PHE A 131 9.14 13.13 -34.46
CA PHE A 131 10.49 13.23 -33.91
C PHE A 131 11.35 14.13 -34.81
N LYS A 132 11.32 15.44 -34.51
CA LYS A 132 12.21 16.55 -34.94
C LYS A 132 11.47 17.73 -35.58
N LYS A 133 12.01 18.90 -35.28
CA LYS A 133 11.55 20.27 -35.59
C LYS A 133 10.93 20.36 -37.00
N VAL A 134 9.65 20.72 -37.06
CA VAL A 134 8.94 20.97 -38.33
C VAL A 134 9.58 22.16 -39.04
N VAL A 135 10.08 21.94 -40.24
CA VAL A 135 10.52 23.00 -41.16
C VAL A 135 9.31 23.38 -42.02
N GLY A 136 8.92 24.66 -41.99
CA GLY A 136 7.75 25.16 -42.72
C GLY A 136 7.89 25.03 -44.25
N PRO A 137 6.78 25.12 -45.01
CA PRO A 137 6.80 24.92 -46.45
C PRO A 137 7.67 25.98 -47.15
N GLN A 138 8.63 25.52 -47.94
CA GLN A 138 9.44 26.35 -48.84
C GLN A 138 8.61 26.71 -50.07
N MET A 139 8.32 28.01 -50.28
CA MET A 139 7.68 28.50 -51.50
C MET A 139 8.62 28.31 -52.70
N GLY A 140 8.36 27.29 -53.53
CA GLY A 140 8.92 27.20 -54.87
C GLY A 140 8.31 28.28 -55.77
N LYS A 141 9.13 28.96 -56.58
CA LYS A 141 8.66 29.99 -57.53
C LYS A 141 7.65 29.38 -58.50
N ALA A 142 6.53 30.09 -58.70
CA ALA A 142 5.49 29.69 -59.64
C ALA A 142 6.03 29.57 -61.08
N PRO A 143 5.62 28.55 -61.86
CA PRO A 143 6.06 28.42 -63.25
C PRO A 143 5.47 29.54 -64.10
N SER A 144 6.36 30.25 -64.80
CA SER A 144 6.01 31.26 -65.80
C SER A 144 5.34 30.59 -67.01
N LYS A 145 4.10 30.99 -67.31
CA LYS A 145 3.45 30.66 -68.59
C LYS A 145 4.18 31.42 -69.71
N LYS A 146 4.84 30.70 -70.63
CA LYS A 146 5.21 31.24 -71.93
C LYS A 146 3.98 31.22 -72.85
N LYS A 147 3.89 32.26 -73.68
CA LYS A 147 2.82 32.61 -74.63
C LYS A 147 2.27 31.41 -75.42
#